data_AF-G8S6B5-F1
#
_entry.id   AF-G8S6B5-F1
#
_cell.length_a   1.000
_cell.length_b   1.000
_cell.length_c   1.000
_cell.angle_alpha   90.00
_cell.angle_beta   90.00
_cell.angle_gamma   90.00
#
_symmetry.space_group_name_H-M   'P 1'
#
loop_
_entity.id
_entity.type
_entity.pdbx_description
1 polymer ?
#
loop_
_entity_poly.entity_id
_entity_poly.type
_entity_poly.pdbx_seq_one_letter_code
_entity_poly.pdbx_strand_id
1 'polypeptide(L)'
;MSITSGGVPSSAHLAAELDTLDNNVYGFMHNTFDLESLAGSFAQLGWAARRSASDEYEITCSWCRLNLFNSGGMPKFAGVVEPTRVDDLADVFRSLDVDYEIELYDVEGELVRTLLP
;
A
#
# COMPACT_ATOMS: atom_id res chain seq x y z
N MET A 1 -40.22 -19.87 3.62
CA MET A 1 -40.10 -20.13 5.06
C MET A 1 -38.70 -20.66 5.34
N SER A 2 -38.14 -20.17 6.45
CA SER A 2 -36.93 -20.60 7.17
C SER A 2 -35.56 -20.08 6.73
N ILE A 3 -34.82 -19.70 7.78
CA ILE A 3 -33.67 -18.79 7.97
C ILE A 3 -32.44 -19.62 8.35
N THR A 4 -31.23 -19.16 7.99
CA THR A 4 -30.01 -19.12 8.86
C THR A 4 -29.09 -18.02 8.29
N SER A 5 -28.99 -16.82 8.86
CA SER A 5 -28.09 -16.40 9.96
C SER A 5 -26.68 -16.99 9.91
N GLY A 6 -25.69 -16.11 9.75
CA GLY A 6 -24.26 -16.35 9.91
C GLY A 6 -23.55 -15.01 9.89
N GLY A 7 -23.49 -14.35 11.05
CA GLY A 7 -22.75 -13.11 11.20
C GLY A 7 -21.25 -13.34 11.08
N VAL A 8 -20.57 -12.37 10.49
CA VAL A 8 -19.16 -12.07 10.74
C VAL A 8 -19.09 -10.60 11.16
N PRO A 9 -18.36 -10.26 12.22
CA PRO A 9 -18.12 -8.86 12.55
C PRO A 9 -17.25 -8.31 11.42
N SER A 10 -17.83 -7.46 10.57
CA SER A 10 -17.07 -6.80 9.52
C SER A 10 -16.07 -5.89 10.22
N SER A 11 -14.81 -6.31 10.23
CA SER A 11 -13.66 -5.47 10.55
C SER A 11 -13.77 -4.17 9.78
N ALA A 12 -13.45 -3.06 10.44
CA ALA A 12 -13.41 -1.69 9.91
C ALA A 12 -13.38 -1.67 8.37
N HIS A 13 -14.56 -1.51 7.78
CA HIS A 13 -14.75 -1.72 6.36
C HIS A 13 -13.99 -0.62 5.61
N LEU A 14 -13.01 -1.01 4.79
CA LEU A 14 -12.44 -0.13 3.78
C LEU A 14 -13.60 0.53 3.00
N ALA A 15 -13.40 1.74 2.49
CA ALA A 15 -14.40 2.38 1.64
C ALA A 15 -14.83 1.40 0.53
N ALA A 16 -16.13 1.27 0.27
CA ALA A 16 -16.71 0.22 -0.59
C ALA A 16 -16.05 0.10 -1.98
N GLU A 17 -15.40 1.16 -2.47
CA GLU A 17 -14.63 1.16 -3.71
C GLU A 17 -13.37 0.27 -3.64
N LEU A 18 -12.74 0.13 -2.48
CA LEU A 18 -11.57 -0.73 -2.24
C LEU A 18 -11.94 -2.21 -2.10
N ASP A 19 -13.11 -2.50 -1.50
CA ASP A 19 -13.66 -3.86 -1.38
C ASP A 19 -13.91 -4.49 -2.77
N THR A 20 -14.27 -3.67 -3.77
CA THR A 20 -14.46 -4.14 -5.16
C THR A 20 -13.17 -4.45 -5.91
N LEU A 21 -12.01 -3.98 -5.42
CA LEU A 21 -10.72 -4.12 -6.09
C LEU A 21 -9.90 -5.31 -5.58
N ASP A 22 -10.34 -5.98 -4.51
CA ASP A 22 -9.59 -7.02 -3.76
C ASP A 22 -8.19 -6.55 -3.29
N ASN A 23 -7.91 -5.25 -3.42
CA ASN A 23 -6.68 -4.59 -3.03
C ASN A 23 -6.89 -3.91 -1.69
N ASN A 24 -6.16 -4.39 -0.70
CA ASN A 24 -6.26 -3.97 0.70
C ASN A 24 -5.29 -2.83 1.02
N VAL A 25 -4.40 -2.48 0.08
CA VAL A 25 -3.46 -1.37 0.19
C VAL A 25 -3.46 -0.56 -1.11
N TYR A 26 -3.69 0.75 -1.00
CA TYR A 26 -3.59 1.69 -2.10
C TYR A 26 -2.83 2.93 -1.65
N GLY A 27 -1.74 3.28 -2.32
CA GLY A 27 -1.00 4.47 -1.95
C GLY A 27 0.03 4.89 -2.96
N PHE A 28 0.85 5.82 -2.53
CA PHE A 28 1.97 6.32 -3.31
C PHE A 28 3.21 6.45 -2.45
N MET A 29 4.33 6.11 -3.07
CA MET A 29 5.67 6.39 -2.57
C MET A 29 6.17 7.61 -3.33
N HIS A 30 6.33 8.72 -2.61
CA HIS A 30 6.93 9.91 -3.18
C HIS A 30 8.43 9.93 -2.88
N ASN A 31 9.20 10.63 -3.72
CA ASN A 31 10.63 10.93 -3.52
C ASN A 31 11.58 9.73 -3.58
N THR A 32 11.15 8.64 -4.19
CA THR A 32 12.01 7.51 -4.50
C THR A 32 13.00 7.89 -5.61
N PHE A 33 14.30 7.84 -5.30
CA PHE A 33 15.37 7.99 -6.28
C PHE A 33 15.45 6.74 -7.16
N ASP A 34 15.75 6.93 -8.45
CA ASP A 34 15.86 5.86 -9.44
C ASP A 34 14.61 4.95 -9.52
N LEU A 35 13.48 5.56 -9.92
CA LEU A 35 12.18 4.90 -10.02
C LEU A 35 12.21 3.61 -10.86
N GLU A 36 13.02 3.57 -11.90
CA GLU A 36 13.14 2.40 -12.78
C GLU A 36 13.83 1.23 -12.06
N SER A 37 14.92 1.51 -11.34
CA SER A 37 15.61 0.50 -10.52
C SER A 37 14.72 -0.01 -9.38
N LEU A 38 13.99 0.88 -8.70
CA LEU A 38 13.04 0.48 -7.66
C LEU A 38 11.91 -0.38 -8.21
N ALA A 39 11.29 0.03 -9.33
CA ALA A 39 10.26 -0.75 -10.01
C ALA A 39 10.78 -2.13 -10.45
N GLY A 40 12.02 -2.20 -10.93
CA GLY A 40 12.71 -3.45 -11.25
C GLY A 40 12.90 -4.36 -10.02
N SER A 41 13.20 -3.77 -8.87
CA SER A 41 13.37 -4.52 -7.61
C SER A 41 12.03 -5.11 -7.11
N PHE A 42 10.92 -4.36 -7.23
CA PHE A 42 9.59 -4.91 -7.00
C PHE A 42 9.26 -6.08 -7.95
N ALA A 43 9.62 -5.96 -9.24
CA ALA A 43 9.41 -7.03 -10.21
C ALA A 43 10.19 -8.31 -9.85
N GLN A 44 11.40 -8.17 -9.29
CA GLN A 44 12.18 -9.32 -8.79
C GLN A 44 11.52 -10.02 -7.59
N LEU A 45 10.71 -9.30 -6.80
CA LEU A 45 9.88 -9.87 -5.73
C LEU A 45 8.56 -10.48 -6.24
N GLY A 46 8.34 -10.50 -7.56
CA GLY A 46 7.13 -11.09 -8.17
C GLY A 46 5.95 -10.13 -8.29
N TRP A 47 6.15 -8.83 -8.06
CA TRP A 47 5.12 -7.81 -8.28
C TRP A 47 5.06 -7.44 -9.76
N ALA A 48 3.89 -7.01 -10.23
CA ALA A 48 3.77 -6.42 -11.56
C ALA A 48 4.17 -4.94 -11.49
N ALA A 49 5.13 -4.54 -12.31
CA ALA A 49 5.59 -3.17 -12.43
C ALA A 49 5.37 -2.68 -13.87
N ARG A 50 4.74 -1.51 -14.02
CA ARG A 50 4.60 -0.86 -15.33
C ARG A 50 4.85 0.63 -15.22
N ARG A 51 5.45 1.20 -16.27
CA ARG A 51 5.55 2.66 -16.40
C ARG A 51 4.16 3.24 -16.67
N SER A 52 3.69 4.16 -15.83
CA SER A 52 2.36 4.79 -15.94
C SER A 52 2.42 6.17 -16.60
N ALA A 53 3.52 6.91 -16.38
CA ALA A 53 3.83 8.20 -17.02
C ALA A 53 5.35 8.32 -17.26
N SER A 54 5.84 9.48 -17.75
CA SER A 54 7.27 9.68 -18.02
C SER A 54 8.15 9.42 -16.78
N ASP A 55 7.67 9.87 -15.62
CA ASP A 55 8.38 9.88 -14.33
C ASP A 55 7.57 9.17 -13.23
N GLU A 56 6.75 8.19 -13.62
CA GLU A 56 5.91 7.44 -12.70
C GLU A 56 5.86 5.96 -13.05
N TYR A 57 5.77 5.13 -12.02
CA TYR A 57 5.54 3.70 -12.13
C TYR A 57 4.34 3.27 -11.28
N GLU A 58 3.54 2.37 -11.82
CA GLU A 58 2.51 1.66 -11.06
C GLU A 58 3.03 0.26 -10.73
N ILE A 59 3.02 -0.08 -9.44
CA ILE A 59 3.41 -1.39 -8.91
C ILE A 59 2.17 -2.04 -8.33
N THR A 60 1.93 -3.31 -8.66
CA THR A 60 0.74 -4.04 -8.24
C THR A 60 1.07 -5.47 -7.83
N CYS A 61 0.33 -5.98 -6.86
CA CYS A 61 0.22 -7.41 -6.56
C CYS A 61 -1.24 -7.72 -6.19
N SER A 62 -1.53 -8.93 -5.69
CA SER A 62 -2.91 -9.33 -5.40
C SER A 62 -3.58 -8.57 -4.26
N TRP A 63 -2.84 -7.81 -3.46
CA TRP A 63 -3.37 -7.10 -2.29
C TRP A 63 -2.93 -5.63 -2.21
N CYS A 64 -2.11 -5.16 -3.14
CA CYS A 64 -1.48 -3.83 -3.09
C CYS A 64 -1.39 -3.18 -4.46
N ARG A 65 -1.65 -1.88 -4.51
CA ARG A 65 -1.32 -0.99 -5.63
C ARG A 65 -0.58 0.24 -5.12
N LEU A 66 0.61 0.47 -5.64
CA LEU A 66 1.47 1.61 -5.32
C LEU A 66 1.75 2.41 -6.58
N ASN A 67 1.67 3.73 -6.47
CA ASN A 67 2.26 4.63 -7.47
C ASN A 67 3.60 5.15 -6.94
N LEU A 68 4.66 4.98 -7.72
CA LEU A 68 5.99 5.52 -7.46
C LEU A 68 6.17 6.77 -8.31
N PHE A 69 6.52 7.88 -7.68
CA PHE A 69 6.88 9.11 -8.38
C PHE A 69 7.85 9.94 -7.55
N ASN A 70 8.56 10.86 -8.19
CA ASN A 70 9.46 11.77 -7.49
C ASN A 70 8.86 13.16 -7.41
N SER A 71 8.70 13.70 -6.20
CA SER A 71 8.20 15.07 -5.95
C SER A 71 9.19 15.98 -5.22
N GLY A 72 10.42 15.50 -4.95
CA GLY A 72 11.40 16.12 -4.04
C GLY A 72 11.07 15.98 -2.54
N GLY A 73 12.06 15.57 -1.72
CA GLY A 73 11.94 15.43 -0.25
C GLY A 73 12.32 14.03 0.26
N MET A 74 11.90 13.69 1.49
CA MET A 74 12.11 12.35 2.06
C MET A 74 11.11 11.34 1.48
N PRO A 75 11.50 10.08 1.26
CA PRO A 75 10.57 9.02 0.90
C PRO A 75 9.52 8.80 1.99
N LYS A 76 8.23 8.83 1.63
CA LYS A 76 7.14 8.52 2.55
C LYS A 76 6.01 7.81 1.79
N PHE A 77 5.40 6.85 2.48
CA PHE A 77 4.20 6.21 2.00
C PHE A 77 2.98 7.03 2.43
N ALA A 78 2.07 7.30 1.51
CA ALA A 78 0.78 7.89 1.83
C ALA A 78 -0.31 7.13 1.07
N GLY A 79 -1.34 6.70 1.78
CA GLY A 79 -2.37 5.86 1.21
C GLY A 79 -3.31 5.26 2.25
N VAL A 80 -4.16 4.37 1.78
CA VAL A 80 -5.04 3.53 2.59
C VAL A 80 -4.39 2.17 2.75
N VAL A 81 -4.32 1.70 3.99
CA VAL A 81 -3.75 0.39 4.34
C VAL A 81 -4.75 -0.33 5.24
N GLU A 82 -5.19 -1.50 4.81
CA GLU A 82 -5.85 -2.46 5.69
C GLU A 82 -4.91 -2.78 6.86
N PRO A 83 -5.31 -2.54 8.13
CA PRO A 83 -4.43 -2.69 9.29
C PRO A 83 -3.67 -4.02 9.36
N THR A 84 -4.29 -5.11 8.92
CA THR A 84 -3.66 -6.45 8.94
C THR A 84 -2.53 -6.64 7.91
N ARG A 85 -2.40 -5.76 6.93
CA ARG A 85 -1.38 -5.79 5.86
C ARG A 85 -0.25 -4.78 6.05
N VAL A 86 -0.32 -3.98 7.11
CA VAL A 86 0.66 -2.90 7.33
C VAL A 86 2.07 -3.45 7.56
N ASP A 87 2.19 -4.57 8.29
CA ASP A 87 3.48 -5.23 8.53
C ASP A 87 4.00 -5.91 7.26
N ASP A 88 3.13 -6.54 6.45
CA ASP A 88 3.50 -7.11 5.15
C ASP A 88 4.10 -6.04 4.21
N LEU A 89 3.50 -4.83 4.18
CA LEU A 89 3.99 -3.71 3.39
C LEU A 89 5.36 -3.21 3.90
N ALA A 90 5.51 -3.07 5.22
CA ALA A 90 6.75 -2.63 5.85
C ALA A 90 7.89 -3.64 5.62
N ASP A 91 7.60 -4.95 5.65
CA ASP A 91 8.55 -6.02 5.34
C ASP A 91 9.08 -5.91 3.90
N VAL A 92 8.19 -5.61 2.94
CA VAL A 92 8.57 -5.39 1.54
C VAL A 92 9.49 -4.17 1.42
N PHE A 93 9.13 -3.03 2.03
CA PHE A 93 9.98 -1.84 1.98
C PHE A 93 11.35 -2.06 2.62
N ARG A 94 11.43 -2.75 3.77
CA ARG A 94 12.71 -3.14 4.39
C ARG A 94 13.53 -4.06 3.48
N SER A 95 12.90 -5.02 2.81
CA SER A 95 13.60 -5.93 1.90
C SER A 95 14.22 -5.23 0.67
N LEU A 96 13.65 -4.07 0.31
CA LEU A 96 14.08 -3.25 -0.82
C LEU A 96 15.04 -2.12 -0.40
N ASP A 97 15.42 -2.04 0.89
CA ASP A 97 16.27 -0.98 1.47
C ASP A 97 15.74 0.43 1.16
N VAL A 98 14.42 0.57 1.19
CA VAL A 98 13.75 1.85 0.94
C VAL A 98 13.46 2.52 2.28
N ASP A 99 13.86 3.77 2.45
CA ASP A 99 13.39 4.59 3.56
C ASP A 99 11.86 4.75 3.46
N TYR A 100 11.14 4.59 4.56
CA TYR A 100 9.69 4.77 4.58
C TYR A 100 9.19 5.29 5.91
N GLU A 101 8.04 5.94 5.85
CA GLU A 101 7.19 6.19 7.00
C GLU A 101 5.78 5.76 6.60
N ILE A 102 5.19 4.82 7.35
CA ILE A 102 3.80 4.40 7.19
C ILE A 102 3.05 4.83 8.44
N GLU A 103 2.06 5.69 8.27
CA GLU A 103 1.14 6.12 9.32
C GLU A 103 -0.23 5.47 9.10
N LEU A 104 -0.73 4.77 10.11
CA LEU A 104 -2.05 4.15 10.11
C LEU A 104 -2.99 4.99 10.97
N TYR A 105 -4.07 5.47 10.35
CA TYR A 105 -5.12 6.25 10.99
C TYR A 105 -6.40 5.41 11.11
N ASP A 106 -7.17 5.60 12.17
CA ASP A 106 -8.50 5.01 12.27
C ASP A 106 -9.58 5.81 11.51
N VAL A 107 -10.84 5.39 11.63
CA VAL A 107 -11.99 6.03 10.97
C VAL A 107 -12.31 7.43 11.51
N GLU A 108 -11.82 7.76 12.71
CA GLU A 108 -11.98 9.09 13.32
C GLU A 108 -10.82 10.03 12.93
N GLY A 109 -9.81 9.49 12.23
CA GLY A 109 -8.62 10.23 11.80
C GLY A 109 -7.54 10.29 12.88
N GLU A 110 -7.62 9.46 13.92
CA GLU A 110 -6.61 9.39 14.97
C GLU A 110 -5.47 8.47 14.54
N LEU A 111 -4.23 8.90 14.81
CA LEU A 111 -3.04 8.11 14.50
C LEU A 111 -2.98 6.90 15.44
N VAL A 112 -3.13 5.70 14.88
CA VAL A 112 -3.10 4.44 15.62
C VAL A 112 -1.70 3.88 15.71
N ARG A 113 -0.92 3.97 14.63
CA ARG A 113 0.40 3.35 14.53
C ARG A 113 1.28 4.07 13.51
N THR A 114 2.57 4.15 13.80
CA THR A 114 3.61 4.56 12.84
C THR A 114 4.63 3.44 12.69
N LEU A 115 5.04 3.15 11.46
CA LEU A 115 6.15 2.26 11.13
C LEU A 115 7.23 3.07 10.43
N LEU A 116 8.46 2.90 10.93
CA LEU A 116 9.70 3.46 10.41
C LEU A 116 10.63 2.29 10.05
N PRO A 117 11.73 2.52 9.31
CA PRO A 117 12.64 1.48 8.85
C PRO A 117 13.16 0.56 9.95
#